data_AF-A0A5C6FFL4-F1
#
_entry.id   AF-A0A5C6FFL4-F1
#
_cell.length_a   1.000
_cell.length_b   1.000
_cell.length_c   1.000
_cell.angle_alpha   90.00
_cell.angle_beta   90.00
_cell.angle_gamma   90.00
#
_symmetry.space_group_name_H-M   'P 1'
#
loop_
_entity.id
_entity.type
_entity.pdbx_description
1 polymer ?
#
loop_
_entity_poly.entity_id
_entity_poly.type
_entity_poly.pdbx_seq_one_letter_code
_entity_poly.pdbx_strand_id
1 'polypeptide(L)' 'MTNPITQQIRESRHRLAARFGNDLDRIVEDLQRQQRESGRRVIDRSRNATNQAMQRSGGGHVSDNGESTPAAR' A
#
# COMPACT_ATOMS: atom_id res chain seq x y z
N MET A 1 13.49 -3.98 -22.05
CA MET A 1 14.15 -3.06 -21.10
C MET A 1 13.55 -3.28 -19.72
N THR A 2 14.36 -3.60 -18.72
CA THR A 2 13.89 -3.89 -17.36
C THR A 2 13.76 -2.60 -16.56
N ASN A 3 12.58 -2.34 -16.00
CA ASN A 3 12.33 -1.12 -15.23
C ASN A 3 12.98 -1.24 -13.82
N PRO A 4 13.83 -0.29 -13.40
CA PRO A 4 14.55 -0.35 -12.12
C PRO A 4 13.62 -0.37 -10.89
N ILE A 5 12.43 0.23 -10.97
CA ILE A 5 11.42 0.18 -9.90
C ILE A 5 10.87 -1.24 -9.75
N THR A 6 10.60 -1.91 -10.88
CA THR A 6 10.06 -3.28 -10.84
C THR A 6 11.05 -4.29 -10.26
N GLN A 7 12.35 -4.05 -10.43
CA GLN A 7 13.38 -4.88 -9.80
C GLN A 7 13.44 -4.69 -8.29
N GLN A 8 13.37 -3.45 -7.81
CA GLN A 8 13.34 -3.17 -6.36
C GLN A 8 12.12 -3.80 -5.68
N ILE A 9 10.96 -3.79 -6.35
CA ILE A 9 9.74 -4.45 -5.84
C ILE A 9 9.96 -5.97 -5.75
N ARG A 10 10.54 -6.58 -6.79
CA ARG A 10 10.82 -8.03 -6.82
C ARG A 10 11.81 -8.43 -5.73
N GLU A 11 12.88 -7.66 -5.57
CA GLU A 11 13.90 -7.91 -4.55
C GLU A 11 13.33 -7.76 -3.14
N SER A 12 12.56 -6.70 -2.91
CA SER A 12 11.89 -6.48 -1.62
C SER A 12 10.91 -7.61 -1.30
N ARG A 13 10.11 -8.04 -2.28
CA ARG A 13 9.20 -9.19 -2.13
C ARG A 13 9.98 -10.46 -1.80
N HIS A 14 11.07 -10.74 -2.52
CA HIS A 14 11.88 -11.93 -2.28
C HIS A 14 12.48 -11.93 -0.86
N ARG A 15 12.96 -10.78 -0.39
CA ARG A 15 13.49 -10.62 0.97
C ARG A 15 12.42 -10.84 2.04
N LEU A 16 11.22 -10.27 1.85
CA LEU A 16 10.07 -10.47 2.74
C LEU A 16 9.61 -11.93 2.73
N ALA A 17 9.55 -12.55 1.55
CA ALA A 17 9.21 -13.96 1.37
C ALA A 17 10.19 -14.89 2.08
N ALA A 18 11.50 -14.64 1.94
CA ALA A 18 12.53 -15.43 2.60
C ALA A 18 12.46 -15.31 4.13
N ARG A 19 12.14 -14.11 4.64
CA ARG A 19 12.09 -13.84 6.09
C ARG A 19 10.84 -14.40 6.77
N PHE A 20 9.69 -14.36 6.09
CA PHE A 20 8.40 -14.71 6.70
C PHE A 20 7.67 -15.85 6.00
N GLY A 21 8.24 -16.46 4.96
CA GLY A 21 7.61 -17.55 4.22
C GLY A 21 6.40 -17.13 3.38
N ASN A 22 6.29 -15.85 3.00
CA ASN A 22 5.08 -15.24 2.43
C ASN A 22 3.85 -15.30 3.37
N ASP A 23 4.06 -15.54 4.65
CA ASP A 23 3.00 -15.55 5.66
C ASP A 23 2.73 -14.12 6.13
N LEU A 24 1.58 -13.58 5.72
CA LEU A 24 1.15 -12.23 6.10
C LEU A 24 0.89 -12.11 7.60
N ASP A 25 0.43 -13.18 8.25
CA ASP A 25 0.13 -13.16 9.68
C ASP A 25 1.41 -13.07 10.51
N ARG A 26 2.51 -13.69 10.05
CA ARG A 26 3.82 -13.53 10.71
C ARG A 26 4.39 -12.12 10.57
N ILE A 27 4.21 -11.47 9.42
CA ILE A 27 4.62 -10.06 9.22
C ILE A 27 3.82 -9.15 10.15
N VAL A 28 2.51 -9.37 10.15
CA VAL A 28 1.58 -9.16 11.26
C VAL A 28 2.16 -9.02 12.67
N GLU A 29 2.45 -10.19 13.21
CA GLU A 29 2.93 -10.38 14.57
C GLU A 29 4.26 -9.68 14.82
N ASP A 30 5.17 -9.67 13.84
CA ASP A 30 6.46 -8.98 13.93
C ASP A 30 6.27 -7.47 14.13
N LEU A 31 5.38 -6.86 13.35
CA LEU A 31 5.06 -5.43 13.45
C LEU A 31 4.37 -5.09 14.78
N GLN A 32 3.48 -5.95 15.27
CA GLN A 32 2.88 -5.79 16.59
C GLN A 32 3.92 -5.87 17.71
N ARG A 33 4.89 -6.79 17.60
CA ARG A 33 5.97 -6.92 18.57
C ARG A 33 6.84 -5.67 18.61
N GLN A 34 7.26 -5.17 17.44
CA GLN A 34 8.03 -3.93 17.33
C GLN A 34 7.28 -2.71 17.89
N GLN A 35 5.95 -2.65 17.71
CA GLN A 35 5.11 -1.61 18.29
C GLN A 35 5.10 -1.67 19.82
N ARG A 36 5.03 -2.86 20.42
CA ARG A 36 5.10 -3.04 21.88
C ARG A 36 6.46 -2.63 22.43
N GLU A 37 7.54 -3.04 21.76
CA GLU A 37 8.92 -2.76 22.18
C GLU A 37 9.28 -1.28 22.06
N SER A 38 8.84 -0.60 21.00
CA SER A 38 9.17 0.81 20.76
C SER A 38 8.23 1.79 21.46
N GLY A 39 7.07 1.35 21.94
CA GLY A 39 5.98 2.22 22.40
C GLY A 39 5.35 3.10 21.30
N ARG A 40 5.88 3.05 20.07
CA ARG A 40 5.42 3.84 18.93
C ARG A 40 4.44 3.02 18.11
N ARG A 41 3.26 3.58 17.83
CA ARG A 41 2.25 2.95 16.98
C ARG A 41 2.73 2.90 15.53
N VAL A 42 3.12 1.71 15.07
CA VAL A 42 3.53 1.45 13.68
C VAL A 42 2.37 0.95 12.83
N ILE A 43 1.46 0.17 13.41
CA ILE A 43 0.27 -0.34 12.72
C ILE A 43 -1.01 0.01 13.49
N ASP A 44 -2.08 0.30 12.76
CA ASP A 44 -3.42 0.50 13.30
C ASP A 44 -4.40 -0.35 12.49
N ARG A 45 -4.74 -1.52 13.05
CA ARG A 45 -5.70 -2.46 12.46
C ARG A 45 -7.17 -2.06 12.70
N SER A 46 -7.41 -1.11 13.59
CA SER A 46 -8.78 -0.61 13.89
C SER A 46 -9.24 0.42 12.86
N ARG A 47 -8.30 1.05 12.16
CA ARG A 47 -8.61 1.90 11.01
C ARG A 47 -8.92 1.03 9.81
N ASN A 48 -10.21 0.83 9.54
CA ASN A 48 -10.65 0.70 8.16
C ASN A 48 -10.28 2.01 7.46
N ALA A 49 -9.09 2.04 6.84
CA ALA A 49 -8.68 3.16 6.02
C ALA A 49 -9.66 3.23 4.85
N THR A 50 -10.69 4.07 4.99
CA THR A 50 -11.48 4.49 3.83
C THR A 50 -10.49 5.09 2.85
N ASN A 51 -10.35 4.47 1.67
CA ASN A 51 -9.62 5.01 0.52
C ASN A 51 -10.37 6.24 0.00
N GLN A 52 -10.43 7.29 0.82
CA GLN A 52 -10.91 8.57 0.35
C GLN A 52 -9.85 9.14 -0.57
N ALA A 53 -10.27 9.58 -1.75
CA ALA A 53 -9.39 10.25 -2.68
C ALA A 53 -8.68 11.39 -1.93
N MET A 54 -7.35 11.43 -2.00
CA MET A 54 -6.58 12.55 -1.44
C MET A 54 -7.09 13.81 -2.12
N GLN A 55 -7.71 14.72 -1.35
CA GLN A 55 -8.11 16.01 -1.90
C GLN A 55 -6.85 16.73 -2.35
N ARG A 56 -6.78 17.02 -3.64
CA ARG A 56 -5.72 17.84 -4.23
C ARG A 56 -5.88 19.23 -3.59
N SER A 57 -4.95 19.62 -2.74
CA SER A 57 -4.86 20.98 -2.19
C SER A 57 -4.47 21.93 -3.32
N GLY A 58 -5.46 22.30 -4.12
CA GLY A 58 -5.33 23.13 -5.31
C GLY A 58 -6.71 23.22 -5.96
N GLY A 59 -7.51 24.17 -5.47
CA GLY A 59 -8.88 24.40 -5.94
C GLY A 59 -8.91 24.63 -7.45
N GLY A 60 -9.47 23.67 -8.16
CA GLY A 60 -9.82 23.77 -9.57
C GLY A 60 -11.03 22.89 -9.79
N HIS A 61 -12.18 23.51 -9.99
CA HIS A 61 -13.42 22.84 -10.36
C HIS A 61 -13.19 22.10 -11.68
N VAL A 62 -13.11 20.77 -11.63
CA VAL A 62 -13.19 19.94 -12.84
C VAL A 62 -14.68 19.78 -13.14
N SER A 63 -15.14 20.33 -14.26
CA SER A 63 -16.49 20.08 -14.76
C SER A 63 -16.59 18.61 -15.17
N ASP A 64 -17.59 17.94 -14.62
CA ASP A 64 -17.95 16.57 -14.95
C ASP A 64 -18.69 16.57 -16.30
N ASN A 65 -17.95 16.56 -17.40
CA ASN A 65 -18.49 16.18 -18.70
C ASN A 65 -18.07 14.74 -18.97
N GLY A 66 -18.95 13.84 -18.55
CA GLY A 66 -18.80 12.41 -18.73
C GLY A 66 -18.74 12.02 -20.21
N GLU A 67 -17.71 11.27 -20.56
CA GLU A 67 -17.80 10.27 -21.61
C GLU A 67 -17.03 9.04 -21.14
N SER A 68 -17.78 8.08 -20.59
CA SER A 68 -17.25 6.75 -20.28
C SER A 68 -16.91 6.05 -21.58
N THR A 69 -15.63 5.93 -21.89
CA THR A 69 -15.15 5.06 -22.97
C THR A 69 -15.28 3.61 -22.51
N PRO A 70 -16.10 2.76 -23.17
CA PRO A 70 -16.16 1.35 -22.84
C PRO A 70 -14.86 0.68 -23.30
N ALA A 71 -14.23 -0.09 -22.42
CA ALA A 71 -13.09 -0.91 -22.77
C ALA A 71 -13.49 -1.95 -23.82
N ALA A 72 -12.80 -1.94 -24.96
CA ALA A 72 -12.95 -2.96 -26.00
C ALA A 72 -12.58 -4.35 -25.44
N ARG A 73 -13.41 -5.35 -25.73
CA ARG A 73 -13.14 -6.78 -25.51
C ARG A 73 -12.42 -7.39 -26.69
#